data_AF-A0A952XJ14-F1
#
_entry.id   AF-A0A952XJ14-F1
#
_cell.length_a   1.000
_cell.length_b   1.000
_cell.length_c   1.000
_cell.angle_alpha   90.00
_cell.angle_beta   90.00
_cell.angle_gamma   90.00
#
_symmetry.space_group_name_H-M   'P 1'
#
loop_
_entity.id
_entity.type
_entity.pdbx_description
1 polymer ?
#
loop_
_entity_poly.entity_id
_entity_poly.type
_entity_poly.pdbx_seq_one_letter_code
_entity_poly.pdbx_strand_id
1 'polypeptide(L)' 'IPLESVDNMRAALSAADNPTNSQIIVYPGVQHGFHADYRQSYNAEAAADGWARCLAWFRQHGVG' A
#
# COMPACT_ATOMS: atom_id res chain seq x y z
N ILE A 1 -0.82 -2.71 -12.32
CA ILE A 1 0.24 -1.68 -12.14
C ILE A 1 1.57 -2.41 -12.28
N PRO A 2 2.38 -2.11 -13.31
CA PRO A 2 3.71 -2.72 -13.48
C PRO A 2 4.63 -2.41 -12.28
N LEU A 3 5.53 -3.34 -11.94
CA LEU A 3 6.48 -3.14 -10.83
C LEU A 3 7.47 -2.01 -11.09
N GLU A 4 7.86 -1.80 -12.35
CA GLU A 4 8.70 -0.66 -12.74
C GLU A 4 8.09 0.69 -12.32
N SER A 5 6.77 0.85 -12.43
CA SER A 5 6.09 2.07 -11.97
C SER A 5 6.16 2.23 -10.44
N VAL A 6 6.16 1.13 -9.69
CA VAL A 6 6.34 1.16 -8.23
C VAL A 6 7.75 1.60 -7.88
N ASP A 7 8.76 1.07 -8.57
CA ASP A 7 10.15 1.38 -8.31
C ASP A 7 10.48 2.84 -8.68
N ASN A 8 9.93 3.33 -9.80
CA ASN A 8 10.01 4.74 -10.16
C ASN A 8 9.43 5.66 -9.07
N MET A 9 8.29 5.29 -8.48
CA MET A 9 7.69 6.08 -7.40
C MET A 9 8.51 6.01 -6.11
N ARG A 10 9.06 4.83 -5.76
CA ARG A 10 9.97 4.69 -4.61
C ARG A 10 11.20 5.58 -4.76
N ALA A 11 11.79 5.61 -5.96
CA ALA A 11 12.93 6.48 -6.25
C ALA A 11 12.55 7.97 -6.11
N ALA A 12 11.40 8.37 -6.66
CA ALA A 12 10.91 9.75 -6.54
C ALA A 12 10.65 10.16 -5.08
N LEU A 13 10.06 9.29 -4.27
CA LEU A 13 9.84 9.51 -2.83
C LEU A 13 11.17 9.66 -2.06
N SER A 14 12.18 8.85 -2.42
CA SER A 14 13.50 8.93 -1.78
C SER A 14 14.29 10.18 -2.16
N ALA A 15 14.05 10.75 -3.35
CA ALA A 15 14.73 11.93 -3.86
C ALA A 15 14.04 13.25 -3.48
N ALA A 16 12.88 13.21 -2.82
CA ALA A 16 12.15 14.41 -2.46
C ALA A 16 12.84 15.17 -1.31
N ASP A 17 12.95 16.50 -1.44
CA ASP A 17 13.54 17.40 -0.43
C ASP A 17 12.73 17.52 0.87
N ASN A 18 11.59 16.81 0.97
CA ASN A 18 10.78 16.70 2.18
C ASN A 18 10.39 15.23 2.40
N PRO A 19 11.19 14.46 3.16
CA PRO A 19 10.91 13.04 3.37
C PRO A 19 9.64 12.86 4.22
N THR A 20 8.56 12.39 3.59
CA THR A 20 7.22 12.23 4.18
C THR A 20 7.00 10.90 4.91
N ASN A 21 8.06 10.12 5.16
CA ASN A 21 7.97 8.72 5.62
C ASN A 21 7.02 7.84 4.77
N SER A 22 6.77 8.22 3.51
CA SER A 22 5.87 7.50 2.62
C SER A 22 6.39 6.09 2.31
N GLN A 23 5.47 5.13 2.24
CA GLN A 23 5.79 3.72 2.00
C GLN A 23 4.88 3.14 0.92
N ILE A 24 5.42 2.25 0.09
CA ILE A 24 4.66 1.47 -0.89
C ILE A 24 4.90 -0.02 -0.62
N ILE A 25 3.87 -0.68 -0.10
CA ILE A 25 3.84 -2.12 0.17
C ILE A 25 3.26 -2.83 -1.06
N VAL A 26 3.96 -3.83 -1.57
CA VAL A 26 3.52 -4.67 -2.69
C VAL A 26 3.20 -6.05 -2.15
N TYR A 27 2.00 -6.56 -2.43
CA TYR A 27 1.61 -7.94 -2.14
C TYR A 27 1.89 -8.83 -3.36
N PRO A 28 2.88 -9.74 -3.32
CA PRO A 28 3.23 -10.57 -4.47
C PRO A 28 2.07 -11.47 -4.90
N GLY A 29 1.80 -11.55 -6.20
CA GLY A 29 0.73 -12.40 -6.76
C GLY A 29 -0.70 -11.87 -6.55
N VAL A 30 -0.87 -10.75 -5.85
CA VAL A 30 -2.19 -10.18 -5.56
C VAL A 30 -2.61 -9.21 -6.67
N GLN A 31 -3.85 -9.34 -7.13
CA GLN A 31 -4.38 -8.57 -8.26
C GLN A 31 -4.97 -7.23 -7.83
N HIS A 32 -5.16 -6.34 -8.81
CA HIS A 32 -5.89 -5.09 -8.57
C HIS A 32 -7.32 -5.37 -8.07
N GLY A 33 -7.79 -4.54 -7.14
CA GLY A 33 -9.10 -4.71 -6.50
C GLY A 33 -9.13 -5.80 -5.41
N PHE A 34 -7.98 -6.22 -4.88
CA PHE A 34 -7.91 -7.28 -3.86
C PHE A 34 -8.66 -6.99 -2.55
N HIS A 35 -8.95 -5.73 -2.25
CA HIS A 35 -9.69 -5.33 -1.05
C HIS A 35 -11.21 -5.26 -1.28
N ALA A 36 -11.67 -5.40 -2.53
CA ALA A 36 -13.10 -5.38 -2.87
C ALA A 36 -13.70 -6.79 -2.72
N ASP A 37 -14.26 -7.07 -1.54
CA ASP A 37 -14.84 -8.38 -1.16
C ASP A 37 -15.89 -8.95 -2.12
N TYR A 38 -16.59 -8.09 -2.85
CA TYR A 38 -17.59 -8.48 -3.85
C TYR A 38 -17.00 -8.90 -5.22
N ARG A 39 -15.66 -8.83 -5.41
CA ARG A 39 -15.00 -9.17 -6.68
C ARG A 39 -14.25 -10.50 -6.59
N GLN A 40 -14.10 -11.17 -7.74
CA GLN A 40 -13.27 -12.38 -7.84
C GLN A 40 -11.79 -12.14 -7.47
N SER A 41 -11.29 -10.93 -7.66
CA SER A 41 -9.90 -10.59 -7.31
C SER A 41 -9.68 -10.40 -5.80
N TYR A 42 -10.73 -10.49 -4.99
CA TYR A 42 -10.63 -10.39 -3.53
C TYR A 42 -9.58 -11.36 -2.97
N ASN A 43 -8.69 -10.84 -2.15
CA ASN A 43 -7.72 -11.63 -1.40
C ASN A 43 -7.81 -11.25 0.08
N ALA A 44 -8.40 -12.14 0.88
CA ALA A 44 -8.71 -11.88 2.28
C ALA A 44 -7.46 -11.58 3.13
N GLU A 45 -6.35 -12.29 2.88
CA GLU A 45 -5.10 -12.13 3.62
C GLU A 45 -4.49 -10.74 3.36
N ALA A 46 -4.33 -10.37 2.07
CA ALA A 46 -3.80 -9.07 1.69
C ALA A 46 -4.72 -7.90 2.11
N ALA A 47 -6.05 -8.10 2.06
CA ALA A 47 -7.01 -7.12 2.52
C ALA A 47 -6.90 -6.90 4.04
N ALA A 48 -6.82 -7.98 4.83
CA ALA A 48 -6.69 -7.88 6.28
C ALA A 48 -5.38 -7.20 6.70
N ASP A 49 -4.23 -7.59 6.11
CA ASP A 49 -2.93 -6.97 6.40
C ASP A 49 -2.91 -5.49 5.95
N GLY A 50 -3.43 -5.20 4.75
CA GLY A 50 -3.54 -3.84 4.23
C GLY A 50 -4.37 -2.93 5.13
N TRP A 51 -5.51 -3.42 5.62
CA TRP A 51 -6.36 -2.68 6.54
C TRP A 51 -5.69 -2.42 7.89
N ALA A 52 -5.03 -3.44 8.47
CA ALA A 52 -4.31 -3.30 9.72
C ALA A 52 -3.18 -2.26 9.62
N ARG A 53 -2.39 -2.29 8.54
CA ARG A 53 -1.33 -1.29 8.27
C ARG A 53 -1.88 0.12 8.11
N CYS A 54 -3.00 0.27 7.39
CA CYS A 54 -3.66 1.56 7.20
C CYS A 54 -4.07 2.18 8.54
N LEU A 55 -4.76 1.42 9.39
CA LEU A 55 -5.17 1.88 10.72
C LEU A 55 -3.96 2.18 11.61
N ALA A 56 -2.92 1.36 11.58
CA ALA A 56 -1.69 1.61 12.34
C ALA A 56 -1.00 2.91 11.90
N TRP A 57 -0.94 3.15 10.59
CA TRP A 57 -0.39 4.38 10.02
C TRP A 57 -1.15 5.62 10.49
N PHE A 58 -2.49 5.59 10.45
CA PHE A 58 -3.30 6.70 10.94
C PHE A 58 -3.07 6.96 12.44
N ARG A 59 -3.09 5.92 13.28
CA ARG A 59 -2.83 6.07 14.72
C ARG A 59 -1.47 6.69 15.00
N GLN A 60 -0.43 6.27 14.28
CA GLN A 60 0.91 6.82 14.42
C GLN A 60 0.97 8.33 14.12
N HIS A 61 0.07 8.84 13.27
CA HIS A 61 0.00 10.24 12.86
C HIS A 61 -1.15 11.01 13.55
N GLY A 62 -1.66 10.49 14.66
CA GLY A 62 -2.66 11.18 15.49
C GLY A 62 -4.10 11.11 14.97
N VAL A 63 -4.38 10.23 14.01
CA VAL A 63 -5.73 9.96 13.49
C VAL A 63 -6.18 8.59 14.01
N GLY A 64 -7.06 8.55 15.00
CA GLY A 64 -7.63 7.28 15.50
C GLY A 64 -8.23 7.36 16.89
#